data_AF-A0A8H7RPG6-F1
#
_entry.id   AF-A0A8H7RPG6-F1
#
_cell.length_a   1.000
_cell.length_b   1.000
_cell.length_c   1.000
_cell.angle_alpha   90.00
_cell.angle_beta   90.00
_cell.angle_gamma   90.00
#
_symmetry.space_group_name_H-M   'P 1'
#
loop_
_entity.id
_entity.type
_entity.pdbx_description
1 polymer ?
#
loop_
_entity_poly.entity_id
_entity_poly.type
_entity_poly.pdbx_seq_one_letter_code
_entity_poly.pdbx_strand_id
1 'polypeptide(L)'
;MKIAHEAGVHIFSMSLSSIQPWSAPGTIESKLLKDIIDSGISVLVSAGYKGFRGAYTVGQPAAAAAAAPGVFTVAYLLIFNC
;
A
#
# COMPACT_ATOMS: atom_id res chain seq x y z
N MET A 1 -5.63 9.31 -6.52
CA MET A 1 -4.94 9.82 -5.32
C MET A 1 -5.02 11.33 -5.20
N LYS A 2 -4.52 12.12 -6.17
CA LYS A 2 -4.63 13.60 -6.15
C LYS A 2 -6.08 14.12 -5.95
N ILE A 3 -7.05 13.54 -6.66
CA ILE A 3 -8.47 13.88 -6.52
C ILE A 3 -9.04 13.52 -5.13
N ALA A 4 -8.59 12.42 -4.52
CA ALA A 4 -9.04 12.02 -3.19
C ALA A 4 -8.53 12.96 -2.11
N HIS A 5 -7.28 13.44 -2.27
CA HIS A 5 -6.73 14.48 -1.41
C HIS A 5 -7.52 15.80 -1.52
N GLU A 6 -7.79 16.27 -2.75
CA GLU A 6 -8.59 17.48 -2.98
C GLU A 6 -10.04 17.33 -2.48
N ALA A 7 -10.55 16.10 -2.34
CA ALA A 7 -11.87 15.80 -1.79
C ALA A 7 -11.93 15.70 -0.26
N GLY A 8 -10.83 15.96 0.47
CA GLY A 8 -10.79 15.89 1.93
C GLY A 8 -10.81 14.48 2.50
N VAL A 9 -10.31 13.49 1.75
CA VAL A 9 -10.26 12.10 2.19
C VAL A 9 -9.11 11.91 3.19
N HIS A 10 -9.39 11.24 4.31
CA HIS A 10 -8.38 10.95 5.35
C HIS A 10 -7.80 9.53 5.24
N ILE A 11 -8.51 8.64 4.54
CA ILE A 11 -8.12 7.22 4.39
C ILE A 11 -8.23 6.81 2.93
N PHE A 12 -7.14 6.31 2.36
CA PHE A 12 -7.10 5.78 1.01
C PHE A 12 -6.89 4.26 1.04
N SER A 13 -7.92 3.49 0.67
CA SER A 13 -7.84 2.02 0.62
C SER A 13 -7.54 1.54 -0.80
N MET A 14 -6.56 0.64 -0.95
CA MET A 14 -6.12 0.09 -2.22
C MET A 14 -6.03 -1.43 -2.19
N SER A 15 -6.69 -2.08 -3.15
CA SER A 15 -6.57 -3.51 -3.42
C SER A 15 -5.89 -3.71 -4.77
N LEU A 16 -4.60 -3.40 -4.84
CA LEU A 16 -3.80 -3.42 -6.05
C LEU A 16 -2.56 -4.29 -5.84
N SER A 17 -2.10 -4.93 -6.91
CA SER A 17 -0.80 -5.61 -6.96
C SER A 17 -0.10 -5.15 -8.24
N SER A 18 1.07 -4.54 -8.10
CA SER A 18 1.88 -4.06 -9.22
C SER A 18 3.26 -4.71 -9.25
N ILE A 19 3.84 -4.77 -10.45
CA ILE A 19 5.23 -5.19 -10.71
C ILE A 19 6.20 -4.01 -10.62
N GLN A 20 5.69 -2.78 -10.71
CA GLN A 20 6.46 -1.53 -10.64
C GLN A 20 6.91 -1.27 -9.19
N PRO A 21 8.14 -0.79 -8.92
CA PRO A 21 8.60 -0.53 -7.56
C PRO A 21 8.04 0.79 -6.98
N TRP A 22 7.27 0.69 -5.89
CA TRP A 22 6.76 1.85 -5.13
C TRP A 22 7.65 2.18 -3.93
N SER A 23 8.49 1.24 -3.49
CA SER A 23 9.44 1.42 -2.40
C SER A 23 10.80 1.96 -2.85
N ALA A 24 11.06 2.05 -4.16
CA ALA A 24 12.33 2.58 -4.67
C ALA A 24 12.31 4.13 -4.61
N PRO A 25 13.29 4.77 -3.96
CA PRO A 25 13.34 6.23 -3.88
C PRO A 25 13.41 6.88 -5.27
N GLY A 26 12.65 7.95 -5.47
CA GLY A 26 12.73 8.80 -6.66
C GLY A 26 11.82 8.39 -7.82
N THR A 27 11.15 7.24 -7.75
CA THR A 27 10.08 6.87 -8.70
C THR A 27 8.88 7.81 -8.58
N ILE A 28 8.08 7.94 -9.65
CA ILE A 28 6.84 8.74 -9.62
C ILE A 28 5.90 8.20 -8.54
N GLU A 29 5.84 6.89 -8.40
CA GLU A 29 4.98 6.19 -7.45
C GLU A 29 5.40 6.46 -6.00
N SER A 30 6.71 6.43 -5.69
CA SER A 30 7.21 6.76 -4.35
C SER A 30 7.00 8.22 -3.99
N LYS A 31 7.17 9.15 -4.95
CA LYS A 31 6.88 10.58 -4.76
C LYS A 31 5.41 10.84 -4.52
N LEU A 32 4.53 10.27 -5.35
CA LEU A 32 3.09 10.39 -5.19
C LEU A 32 2.64 9.84 -3.84
N LEU A 33 3.15 8.68 -3.43
CA LEU A 33 2.85 8.08 -2.15
C LEU A 33 3.31 8.96 -0.98
N LYS A 34 4.51 9.56 -1.09
CA LYS A 34 5.02 10.51 -0.11
C LYS A 34 4.14 11.75 0.00
N ASP A 35 3.76 12.36 -1.13
CA ASP A 35 2.94 13.58 -1.14
C ASP A 35 1.57 13.35 -0.46
N ILE A 36 1.00 12.14 -0.59
CA ILE A 36 -0.26 11.74 0.07
C ILE A 36 -0.08 11.59 1.58
N ILE A 37 1.02 10.99 2.01
CA ILE A 37 1.29 10.79 3.43
C ILE A 37 1.62 12.13 4.10
N ASP A 38 2.43 12.97 3.45
CA ASP A 38 2.79 14.30 3.94
C ASP A 38 1.57 15.23 4.04
N SER A 39 0.49 14.93 3.31
CA SER A 39 -0.80 15.62 3.43
C SER A 39 -1.72 15.05 4.53
N GLY A 40 -1.25 14.08 5.31
CA GLY A 40 -1.96 13.53 6.47
C GLY A 40 -2.93 12.39 6.13
N ILE A 41 -2.90 11.87 4.90
CA ILE A 41 -3.77 10.77 4.48
C ILE A 41 -3.10 9.44 4.83
N SER A 42 -3.83 8.58 5.54
CA SER A 42 -3.41 7.20 5.79
C SER A 42 -3.73 6.31 4.60
N VAL A 43 -2.77 5.48 4.19
CA VAL A 43 -2.93 4.60 3.03
C VAL A 43 -3.00 3.15 3.49
N LEU A 44 -4.07 2.44 3.17
CA LEU A 44 -4.20 1.00 3.42
C LEU A 44 -4.03 0.22 2.12
N VAL A 45 -3.20 -0.82 2.15
CA VAL A 45 -2.92 -1.67 0.98
C VAL A 45 -3.06 -3.13 1.34
N SER A 46 -3.76 -3.90 0.51
CA SER A 46 -3.79 -5.36 0.65
C SER A 46 -2.39 -5.97 0.43
N ALA A 47 -1.97 -6.89 1.30
CA ALA A 47 -0.68 -7.62 1.16
C ALA A 47 -0.58 -8.48 -0.13
N GLY A 48 -1.72 -8.76 -0.78
CA GLY A 48 -1.84 -9.62 -1.95
C GLY A 48 -2.07 -11.09 -1.60
N TYR A 49 -2.68 -11.85 -2.50
CA TYR A 49 -3.16 -13.21 -2.26
C TYR A 49 -2.16 -14.32 -2.62
N LYS A 50 -0.96 -13.97 -3.11
CA LYS A 50 -0.09 -14.96 -3.75
C LYS A 50 0.52 -15.96 -2.79
N GLY A 51 0.69 -15.64 -1.49
CA GLY A 51 0.99 -16.57 -0.39
C GLY A 51 2.19 -17.54 -0.55
N PHE A 52 2.87 -17.54 -1.69
CA PHE A 52 3.64 -18.69 -2.18
C PHE A 52 4.94 -18.93 -1.39
N ARG A 53 5.40 -17.93 -0.63
CA ARG A 53 6.55 -18.06 0.29
C ARG A 53 6.30 -17.36 1.64
N GLY A 54 5.04 -17.31 2.09
CA GLY A 54 4.67 -16.65 3.36
C GLY A 54 4.80 -15.12 3.32
N ALA A 55 5.02 -14.48 4.46
CA ALA A 55 5.05 -13.02 4.63
C ALA A 55 6.10 -12.27 3.77
N TYR A 56 6.99 -12.99 3.07
CA TYR A 56 8.03 -12.43 2.21
C TYR A 56 7.59 -12.17 0.77
N THR A 57 6.35 -12.50 0.38
CA THR A 57 5.83 -12.27 -0.98
C THR A 57 4.95 -11.03 -1.09
N VAL A 58 5.04 -10.10 -0.14
CA VAL A 58 4.27 -8.84 -0.18
C VAL A 58 4.63 -8.07 -1.46
N GLY A 59 3.63 -7.84 -2.30
CA GLY A 59 3.80 -7.11 -3.56
C GLY A 59 3.85 -5.59 -3.35
N GLN A 60 4.15 -4.87 -4.41
CA GLN A 60 4.01 -3.41 -4.42
C GLN A 60 2.52 -3.07 -4.70
N PRO A 61 1.93 -2.04 -4.05
CA PRO A 61 2.56 -1.06 -3.17
C PRO A 61 2.64 -1.43 -1.68
N ALA A 62 2.15 -2.60 -1.27
CA ALA A 62 2.13 -3.00 0.14
C ALA A 62 3.54 -3.07 0.78
N ALA A 63 4.56 -3.39 0.00
CA ALA A 63 5.95 -3.35 0.48
C ALA A 63 6.50 -1.92 0.69
N ALA A 64 5.82 -0.88 0.22
CA ALA A 64 6.22 0.51 0.44
C ALA A 64 6.07 0.96 1.90
N ALA A 65 5.32 0.23 2.74
CA ALA A 65 5.22 0.49 4.18
C ALA A 65 6.58 0.54 4.89
N ALA A 66 7.57 -0.23 4.43
CA ALA A 66 8.91 -0.18 4.99
C ALA A 66 9.63 1.16 4.72
N ALA A 67 9.28 1.85 3.64
CA ALA A 67 9.88 3.12 3.22
C ALA A 67 9.00 4.35 3.54
N ALA A 68 7.74 4.13 3.90
CA ALA A 68 6.74 5.19 4.05
C ALA A 68 5.83 4.89 5.26
N PRO A 69 6.07 5.52 6.43
CA PRO A 69 5.38 5.23 7.69
C PRO A 69 3.87 5.44 7.69
N GLY A 70 3.31 6.13 6.69
CA GLY A 70 1.87 6.33 6.50
C GLY A 70 1.16 5.27 5.65
N VAL A 71 1.87 4.20 5.26
CA VAL A 71 1.28 3.05 4.55
C VAL A 71 1.13 1.87 5.50
N PHE A 72 -0.08 1.32 5.53
CA PHE A 72 -0.45 0.16 6.32
C PHE A 72 -0.74 -1.02 5.40
N THR A 73 -0.04 -2.12 5.62
CA THR A 73 -0.25 -3.36 4.86
C THR A 73 -1.20 -4.28 5.62
N VAL A 74 -2.27 -4.69 4.94
CA VAL A 74 -3.33 -5.52 5.50
C VAL A 74 -3.14 -6.97 5.04
N ALA A 75 -2.84 -7.86 5.98
CA ALA A 75 -2.88 -9.30 5.78
C ALA A 75 -4.32 -9.83 5.89
N TYR A 76 -4.58 -11.01 5.32
CA TYR A 76 -5.86 -11.71 5.46
C TYR A 76 -5.66 -13.06 6.15
N LEU A 77 -6.65 -13.47 6.93
CA LEU A 77 -6.74 -14.80 7.54
C LEU A 77 -7.88 -15.56 6.86
N LEU A 78 -7.58 -16.70 6.25
CA LEU A 78 -8.60 -17.63 5.76
C LEU A 78 -8.94 -18.60 6.90
N ILE A 79 -10.15 -18.49 7.45
CA ILE A 79 -10.69 -19.47 8.40
C ILE A 79 -11.52 -20.46 7.58
N PHE A 80 -11.03 -21.69 7.46
CA PHE A 80 -11.80 -22.79 6.91
C PHE A 80 -12.63 -23.38 8.04
N ASN A 81 -13.97 -23.25 7.97
CA ASN A 81 -14.86 -24.00 8.84
C ASN A 81 -14.94 -25.42 8.28
N CYS A 82 -14.37 -26.37 9.02
CA CYS A 82 -14.44 -27.80 8.76
C CYS A 82 -15.75 -28.37 9.32
#